data_AF-A0A087TPK6-F1
#
_entry.id   AF-A0A087TPK6-F1
#
_cell.length_a   1.000
_cell.length_b   1.000
_cell.length_c   1.000
_cell.angle_alpha   90.00
_cell.angle_beta   90.00
_cell.angle_gamma   90.00
#
_symmetry.space_group_name_H-M   'P 1'
#
loop_
_entity.id
_entity.type
_entity.pdbx_description
1 polymer ?
#
loop_
_entity_poly.entity_id
_entity_poly.type
_entity_poly.pdbx_seq_one_letter_code
_entity_poly.pdbx_strand_id
1 'polypeptide(L)'
;MGQTLSEPVTAKETSSCANDFVKVGASCMQGWRINMEDAHTHLLSLAEDKEASFFAVYDGHGGAKVAEYAGNNLHKKIVSHPAYKKGDIVEAIKSSFLEVDADMLKDENMRDELAGTTAVIVLLKNGKIYCGNVGDSRAVASVAGQVQQLSFDHKPSNESETKRIVAAGGWVEFNRVNGK
;
A
#
# COMPACT_ATOMS: atom_id res chain seq x y z
N MET A 1 -0.72 4.93 -23.61
CA MET A 1 0.62 5.30 -23.10
C MET A 1 0.50 6.67 -22.49
N GLY A 2 0.81 6.80 -21.20
CA GLY A 2 0.70 8.08 -20.49
C GLY A 2 1.69 9.12 -21.01
N GLN A 3 1.39 10.39 -20.82
CA GLN A 3 2.30 11.47 -21.17
C GLN A 3 3.57 11.38 -20.30
N THR A 4 4.73 11.63 -20.91
CA THR A 4 6.04 11.63 -20.23
C THR A 4 6.71 12.97 -20.40
N LEU A 5 7.56 13.34 -19.43
CA LEU A 5 8.41 14.52 -19.54
C LEU A 5 9.51 14.33 -20.61
N SER A 6 10.09 15.43 -21.08
CA SER A 6 11.25 15.41 -22.00
C SER A 6 12.54 14.95 -21.32
N GLU A 7 12.62 15.14 -20.00
CA GLU A 7 13.71 14.69 -19.14
C GLU A 7 13.14 14.26 -17.78
N PRO A 8 13.80 13.34 -17.05
CA PRO A 8 13.30 12.88 -15.76
C PRO A 8 13.54 13.92 -14.67
N VAL A 9 12.57 14.09 -13.79
CA VAL A 9 12.78 14.78 -12.51
C VAL A 9 13.59 13.88 -11.60
N THR A 10 14.88 14.20 -11.42
CA THR A 10 15.81 13.37 -10.64
C THR A 10 15.92 13.74 -9.16
N ALA A 11 15.22 14.80 -8.73
CA ALA A 11 15.16 15.20 -7.33
C ALA A 11 14.69 14.04 -6.44
N LYS A 12 15.31 13.90 -5.26
CA LYS A 12 14.98 12.85 -4.29
C LYS A 12 14.38 13.49 -3.06
N GLU A 13 13.30 12.91 -2.58
CA GLU A 13 12.89 13.07 -1.20
C GLU A 13 13.34 11.82 -0.46
N THR A 14 14.32 11.98 0.42
CA THR A 14 14.93 10.89 1.19
C THR A 14 14.71 11.14 2.67
N SER A 15 14.33 10.09 3.37
CA SER A 15 14.09 10.10 4.81
C SER A 15 14.70 8.86 5.44
N SER A 16 15.07 9.00 6.71
CA SER A 16 15.59 7.88 7.49
C SER A 16 15.22 8.04 8.94
N CYS A 17 14.94 6.93 9.61
CA CYS A 17 14.66 6.90 11.03
C CYS A 17 15.18 5.59 11.65
N ALA A 18 15.38 5.59 12.96
CA ALA A 18 15.80 4.39 13.69
C ALA A 18 15.24 4.37 15.11
N ASN A 19 15.06 3.16 15.64
CA ASN A 19 14.83 2.89 17.06
C ASN A 19 15.76 1.72 17.47
N ASP A 20 15.57 1.17 18.67
CA ASP A 20 16.43 0.08 19.17
C ASP A 20 16.32 -1.23 18.37
N PHE A 21 15.25 -1.38 17.58
CA PHE A 21 14.94 -2.62 16.85
C PHE A 21 15.19 -2.52 15.34
N VAL A 22 14.99 -1.35 14.74
CA VAL A 22 15.04 -1.16 13.29
C VAL A 22 15.73 0.13 12.87
N LYS A 23 16.37 0.09 11.71
CA LYS A 23 16.86 1.25 10.95
C LYS A 23 16.17 1.25 9.61
N VAL A 24 15.66 2.40 9.21
CA VAL A 24 14.80 2.55 8.02
C VAL A 24 15.34 3.68 7.17
N GLY A 25 15.37 3.46 5.86
CA GLY A 25 15.61 4.48 4.86
C GLY A 25 14.53 4.37 3.79
N ALA A 26 14.03 5.51 3.33
CA ALA A 26 13.09 5.60 2.23
C ALA A 26 13.55 6.71 1.28
N SER A 27 13.31 6.51 -0.01
CA SER A 27 13.52 7.55 -1.01
C SER A 27 12.49 7.42 -2.11
N CYS A 28 11.92 8.54 -2.55
CA CYS A 28 11.07 8.58 -3.74
C CYS A 28 11.63 9.56 -4.78
N MET A 29 11.20 9.39 -6.02
CA MET A 29 11.62 10.18 -7.18
C MET A 29 10.53 10.12 -8.25
N GLN A 30 10.08 11.27 -8.75
CA GLN A 30 9.06 11.34 -9.80
C GLN A 30 9.52 10.71 -11.13
N GLY A 31 10.78 10.92 -11.51
CA GLY A 31 11.32 10.38 -12.76
C GLY A 31 10.61 10.96 -13.99
N TRP A 32 10.19 10.09 -14.91
CA TRP A 32 9.66 10.49 -16.23
C TRP A 32 8.16 10.84 -16.25
N ARG A 33 7.44 10.58 -15.16
CA ARG A 33 6.01 10.89 -15.06
C ARG A 33 5.82 12.40 -14.91
N ILE A 34 4.69 12.91 -15.41
CA ILE A 34 4.35 14.33 -15.27
C ILE A 34 4.00 14.68 -13.81
N ASN A 35 3.37 13.75 -13.10
CA ASN A 35 2.99 13.90 -11.70
C ASN A 35 3.67 12.82 -10.85
N MET A 36 3.95 13.16 -9.60
CA MET A 36 4.29 12.21 -8.55
C MET A 36 3.01 11.77 -7.84
N GLU A 37 2.64 10.51 -7.98
CA GLU A 37 1.40 9.95 -7.38
C GLU A 37 1.69 8.94 -6.26
N ASP A 38 2.97 8.62 -5.99
CA ASP A 38 3.33 7.71 -4.90
C ASP A 38 3.26 8.42 -3.54
N ALA A 39 2.91 7.65 -2.51
CA ALA A 39 3.06 8.01 -1.11
C ALA A 39 3.76 6.89 -0.33
N HIS A 40 4.28 7.21 0.85
CA HIS A 40 4.85 6.21 1.75
C HIS A 40 4.68 6.59 3.21
N THR A 41 4.69 5.60 4.10
CA THR A 41 4.60 5.77 5.54
C THR A 41 5.69 4.96 6.22
N HIS A 42 6.48 5.56 7.13
CA HIS A 42 7.38 4.83 8.03
C HIS A 42 7.18 5.32 9.46
N LEU A 43 6.61 4.48 10.32
CA LEU A 43 6.33 4.79 11.71
C LEU A 43 7.03 3.77 12.59
N LEU A 44 7.90 4.24 13.48
CA LEU A 44 8.63 3.38 14.43
C LEU A 44 7.86 3.11 15.72
N SER A 45 6.67 3.72 15.86
CA SER A 45 5.80 3.62 17.01
C SER A 45 4.39 4.03 16.58
N LEU A 46 3.37 3.22 16.90
CA LEU A 46 1.97 3.55 16.61
C LEU A 46 1.31 4.26 17.80
N ALA A 47 0.17 4.91 17.57
CA ALA A 47 -0.51 5.69 18.62
C ALA A 47 -0.95 4.81 19.81
N GLU A 48 -1.60 3.67 19.52
CA GLU A 48 -2.15 2.72 20.50
C GLU A 48 -1.25 1.49 20.71
N ASP A 49 -0.09 1.42 20.04
CA ASP A 49 0.89 0.34 20.20
C ASP A 49 2.30 0.90 19.98
N LYS A 50 2.99 1.23 21.09
CA LYS A 50 4.28 1.92 21.03
C LYS A 50 5.43 1.04 20.60
N GLU A 51 5.27 -0.28 20.71
CA GLU A 51 6.28 -1.28 20.35
C GLU A 51 6.15 -1.74 18.89
N ALA A 52 5.02 -1.47 18.25
CA ALA A 52 4.80 -1.79 16.85
C ALA A 52 5.41 -0.74 15.90
N SER A 53 6.00 -1.22 14.81
CA SER A 53 6.47 -0.38 13.70
C SER A 53 5.70 -0.70 12.43
N PHE A 54 5.32 0.33 11.66
CA PHE A 54 4.51 0.21 10.45
C PHE A 54 5.20 0.89 9.27
N PHE A 55 5.25 0.18 8.15
CA PHE A 55 5.84 0.65 6.90
C PHE A 55 4.87 0.41 5.77
N ALA A 56 4.77 1.35 4.83
CA ALA A 56 3.93 1.19 3.67
C ALA A 56 4.43 1.98 2.46
N VAL A 57 4.15 1.44 1.28
CA VAL A 57 4.30 2.12 -0.01
C VAL A 57 2.96 2.07 -0.73
N TYR A 58 2.61 3.19 -1.35
CA TYR A 58 1.36 3.39 -2.07
C TYR A 58 1.71 3.93 -3.46
N ASP A 59 1.34 3.20 -4.52
CA ASP A 59 1.50 3.62 -5.92
C ASP A 59 0.15 4.11 -6.43
N GLY A 60 -0.02 5.43 -6.47
CA GLY A 60 -1.23 6.10 -6.92
C GLY A 60 -1.38 6.04 -8.45
N HIS A 61 -2.63 5.96 -8.92
CA HIS A 61 -2.94 6.02 -10.33
C HIS A 61 -4.20 6.85 -10.59
N GLY A 62 -4.09 7.80 -11.52
CA GLY A 62 -5.19 8.72 -11.84
C GLY A 62 -5.30 9.90 -10.87
N GLY A 63 -4.30 10.07 -10.00
CA GLY A 63 -4.22 11.11 -8.98
C GLY A 63 -3.57 10.62 -7.68
N ALA A 64 -2.95 11.54 -6.92
CA ALA A 64 -2.21 11.21 -5.69
C ALA A 64 -3.11 11.07 -4.44
N LYS A 65 -4.32 11.63 -4.46
CA LYS A 65 -5.14 11.79 -3.25
C LYS A 65 -5.47 10.48 -2.53
N VAL A 66 -5.75 9.41 -3.27
CA VAL A 66 -6.08 8.11 -2.68
C VAL A 66 -4.85 7.48 -2.00
N ALA A 67 -3.67 7.62 -2.60
CA ALA A 67 -2.40 7.20 -1.99
C ALA A 67 -2.11 7.99 -0.70
N GLU A 68 -2.27 9.31 -0.74
CA GLU A 68 -2.11 10.19 0.43
C GLU A 68 -3.11 9.86 1.54
N TYR A 69 -4.38 9.64 1.20
CA TYR A 69 -5.42 9.28 2.15
C TYR A 69 -5.11 7.95 2.83
N ALA A 70 -4.73 6.92 2.05
CA ALA A 70 -4.36 5.62 2.59
C ALA A 70 -3.12 5.73 3.51
N GLY A 71 -2.10 6.49 3.10
CA GLY A 71 -0.90 6.74 3.90
C GLY A 71 -1.18 7.39 5.25
N ASN A 72 -2.16 8.29 5.29
CA ASN A 72 -2.55 9.03 6.49
C ASN A 72 -3.49 8.25 7.43
N ASN A 73 -4.23 7.26 6.94
CA ASN A 73 -5.34 6.66 7.68
C ASN A 73 -5.20 5.16 7.96
N LEU A 74 -4.57 4.39 7.07
CA LEU A 74 -4.57 2.93 7.16
C LEU A 74 -3.95 2.39 8.46
N HIS A 75 -2.78 2.90 8.84
CA HIS A 75 -2.10 2.50 10.07
C HIS A 75 -2.91 2.81 11.34
N LYS A 76 -3.65 3.93 11.34
CA LYS A 76 -4.53 4.33 12.44
C LYS A 76 -5.70 3.36 12.55
N LYS A 77 -6.31 3.02 11.41
CA LYS A 77 -7.42 2.07 11.38
C LYS A 77 -7.00 0.69 11.90
N ILE A 78 -5.87 0.17 11.42
CA ILE A 78 -5.32 -1.12 11.85
C ILE A 78 -5.11 -1.19 13.35
N VAL A 79 -4.41 -0.21 13.94
CA VAL A 79 -4.07 -0.28 15.38
C VAL A 79 -5.29 -0.09 16.28
N SER A 80 -6.27 0.70 15.83
CA SER A 80 -7.52 0.95 16.57
C SER A 80 -8.53 -0.22 16.47
N HIS A 81 -8.41 -1.08 15.46
CA HIS A 81 -9.39 -2.12 15.15
C HIS A 81 -9.51 -3.16 16.29
N PRO A 82 -10.72 -3.60 16.66
CA PRO A 82 -10.91 -4.55 17.78
C PRO A 82 -10.14 -5.86 17.64
N ALA A 83 -9.98 -6.37 16.42
CA ALA A 83 -9.19 -7.59 16.16
C ALA A 83 -7.71 -7.41 16.53
N TYR A 84 -7.15 -6.21 16.35
CA TYR A 84 -5.77 -5.90 16.71
C TYR A 84 -5.52 -6.10 18.21
N LYS A 85 -6.45 -5.59 19.02
CA LYS A 85 -6.42 -5.69 20.49
C LYS A 85 -6.59 -7.12 20.98
N LYS A 86 -7.32 -7.95 20.23
CA LYS A 86 -7.46 -9.40 20.47
C LYS A 86 -6.24 -10.21 20.00
N GLY A 87 -5.27 -9.57 19.32
CA GLY A 87 -4.10 -10.24 18.76
C GLY A 87 -4.31 -10.87 17.39
N ASP A 88 -5.51 -10.73 16.79
CA ASP A 88 -5.79 -11.15 15.42
C ASP A 88 -5.40 -10.05 14.44
N ILE A 89 -4.10 -9.94 14.22
CA ILE A 89 -3.49 -8.90 13.38
C ILE A 89 -3.87 -9.09 11.90
N VAL A 90 -4.04 -10.32 11.45
CA VAL A 90 -4.41 -10.62 10.06
C VAL A 90 -5.81 -10.11 9.78
N GLU A 91 -6.77 -10.38 10.66
CA GLU A 91 -8.12 -9.84 10.52
C GLU A 91 -8.09 -8.31 10.63
N ALA A 92 -7.37 -7.75 11.60
CA ALA A 92 -7.27 -6.30 11.74
C ALA A 92 -6.78 -5.60 10.47
N ILE A 93 -5.76 -6.17 9.81
CA ILE A 93 -5.27 -5.66 8.52
C ILE A 93 -6.38 -5.77 7.46
N LYS A 94 -6.98 -6.94 7.27
CA LYS A 94 -8.02 -7.14 6.24
C LYS A 94 -9.21 -6.20 6.41
N SER A 95 -9.80 -6.14 7.61
CA SER A 95 -10.95 -5.29 7.88
C SER A 95 -10.59 -3.82 7.68
N SER A 96 -9.40 -3.40 8.11
CA SER A 96 -8.99 -1.99 7.98
C SER A 96 -8.79 -1.53 6.54
N PHE A 97 -8.33 -2.40 5.63
CA PHE A 97 -8.28 -2.07 4.21
C PHE A 97 -9.69 -1.79 3.66
N LEU A 98 -10.67 -2.63 4.01
CA LEU A 98 -12.07 -2.46 3.59
C LEU A 98 -12.71 -1.24 4.24
N GLU A 99 -12.42 -0.96 5.51
CA GLU A 99 -12.94 0.20 6.23
C GLU A 99 -12.38 1.51 5.68
N VAL A 100 -11.09 1.57 5.34
CA VAL A 100 -10.49 2.76 4.70
C VAL A 100 -11.10 3.01 3.32
N ASP A 101 -11.32 1.97 2.52
CA ASP A 101 -12.01 2.08 1.24
C ASP A 101 -13.45 2.60 1.42
N ALA A 102 -14.20 2.04 2.36
CA ALA A 102 -15.56 2.47 2.68
C ALA A 102 -15.63 3.89 3.26
N ASP A 103 -14.60 4.33 4.00
CA ASP A 103 -14.51 5.68 4.53
C ASP A 103 -14.26 6.71 3.41
N MET A 104 -13.40 6.39 2.43
CA MET A 104 -13.19 7.25 1.25
C MET A 104 -14.48 7.47 0.46
N LEU A 105 -15.33 6.44 0.35
CA LEU A 105 -16.63 6.56 -0.33
C LEU A 105 -17.65 7.45 0.43
N LYS A 106 -17.43 7.69 1.73
CA LYS A 106 -18.32 8.52 2.57
C LYS A 106 -17.79 9.93 2.78
N ASP A 107 -16.49 10.15 2.58
CA ASP A 107 -15.86 11.46 2.70
C ASP A 107 -16.21 12.32 1.48
N GLU A 108 -16.84 13.48 1.71
CA GLU A 108 -17.26 14.40 0.65
C GLU A 108 -16.10 14.88 -0.24
N ASN A 109 -14.87 14.89 0.29
CA ASN A 109 -13.68 15.30 -0.47
C ASN A 109 -13.06 14.16 -1.31
N MET A 110 -13.48 12.92 -1.06
CA MET A 110 -12.90 11.72 -1.67
C MET A 110 -13.90 10.94 -2.53
N ARG A 111 -15.21 11.01 -2.24
CA ARG A 111 -16.23 10.17 -2.90
C ARG A 111 -16.31 10.30 -4.42
N ASP A 112 -15.91 11.47 -4.95
CA ASP A 112 -15.93 11.79 -6.38
C ASP A 112 -14.55 11.62 -7.03
N GLU A 113 -13.55 11.13 -6.27
CA GLU A 113 -12.21 10.83 -6.77
C GLU A 113 -12.22 9.54 -7.59
N LEU A 114 -11.71 9.60 -8.82
CA LEU A 114 -11.63 8.45 -9.74
C LEU A 114 -10.26 7.79 -9.73
N ALA A 115 -9.30 8.37 -9.00
CA ALA A 115 -8.00 7.80 -8.77
C ALA A 115 -8.09 6.51 -7.92
N GLY A 116 -7.00 5.76 -7.91
CA GLY A 116 -6.81 4.62 -7.03
C GLY A 116 -5.38 4.56 -6.52
N THR A 117 -5.09 3.57 -5.68
CA THR A 117 -3.73 3.30 -5.23
C THR A 117 -3.53 1.81 -5.03
N THR A 118 -2.30 1.35 -5.26
CA THR A 118 -1.83 0.12 -4.61
C THR A 118 -1.52 0.41 -3.13
N ALA A 119 -1.39 -0.64 -2.33
CA ALA A 119 -0.88 -0.53 -0.97
C ALA A 119 -0.18 -1.83 -0.58
N VAL A 120 1.12 -1.75 -0.32
CA VAL A 120 1.87 -2.82 0.34
C VAL A 120 2.32 -2.32 1.70
N ILE A 121 2.05 -3.10 2.76
CA ILE A 121 2.35 -2.74 4.13
C ILE A 121 3.14 -3.83 4.83
N VAL A 122 4.05 -3.42 5.72
CA VAL A 122 4.75 -4.28 6.65
C VAL A 122 4.54 -3.76 8.06
N LEU A 123 3.95 -4.59 8.92
CA LEU A 123 3.78 -4.32 10.34
C LEU A 123 4.69 -5.26 11.14
N LEU A 124 5.57 -4.67 11.96
CA LEU A 124 6.41 -5.37 12.91
C LEU A 124 5.79 -5.30 14.28
N LYS A 125 5.50 -6.46 14.89
CA LYS A 125 4.91 -6.55 16.23
C LYS A 125 5.31 -7.85 16.91
N ASN A 126 5.72 -7.79 18.17
CA ASN A 126 6.03 -8.97 19.00
C ASN A 126 6.98 -9.96 18.31
N GLY A 127 8.02 -9.45 17.64
CA GLY A 127 9.00 -10.25 16.90
C GLY A 127 8.47 -10.91 15.63
N LYS A 128 7.27 -10.53 15.15
CA LYS A 128 6.65 -11.04 13.92
C LYS A 128 6.57 -9.96 12.85
N ILE A 129 6.64 -10.40 11.60
CA ILE A 129 6.42 -9.60 10.40
C ILE A 129 5.05 -9.96 9.84
N TYR A 130 4.19 -8.96 9.68
CA TYR A 130 2.91 -9.09 9.00
C TYR A 130 2.95 -8.28 7.71
N CYS A 131 2.63 -8.92 6.58
CA CYS A 131 2.56 -8.27 5.28
C CYS A 131 1.11 -8.22 4.80
N GLY A 132 0.65 -7.03 4.40
CA GLY A 132 -0.62 -6.84 3.69
C GLY A 132 -0.34 -6.27 2.31
N ASN A 133 -1.07 -6.74 1.29
CA ASN A 133 -0.87 -6.29 -0.09
C ASN A 133 -2.20 -6.16 -0.83
N VAL A 134 -2.39 -5.02 -1.51
CA VAL A 134 -3.43 -4.79 -2.51
C VAL A 134 -2.79 -4.10 -3.71
N GLY A 135 -2.80 -4.77 -4.86
CA GLY A 135 -2.20 -4.27 -6.10
C GLY A 135 -0.88 -4.94 -6.41
N ASP A 136 -0.04 -4.27 -7.18
CA ASP A 136 1.19 -4.79 -7.76
C ASP A 136 2.47 -4.11 -7.26
N SER A 137 2.36 -3.30 -6.21
CA SER A 137 3.49 -3.03 -5.32
C SER A 137 3.96 -4.33 -4.64
N ARG A 138 5.23 -4.36 -4.20
CA ARG A 138 5.84 -5.60 -3.71
C ARG A 138 6.71 -5.40 -2.47
N ALA A 139 6.58 -6.34 -1.53
CA ALA A 139 7.47 -6.48 -0.38
C ALA A 139 8.25 -7.79 -0.47
N VAL A 140 9.54 -7.71 -0.15
CA VAL A 140 10.46 -8.84 -0.04
C VAL A 140 11.31 -8.66 1.21
N ALA A 141 11.72 -9.76 1.84
CA ALA A 141 12.70 -9.78 2.92
C ALA A 141 13.98 -10.47 2.47
N SER A 142 15.13 -10.06 3.02
CA SER A 142 16.35 -10.84 2.96
C SER A 142 16.64 -11.41 4.35
N VAL A 143 16.65 -12.73 4.48
CA VAL A 143 16.90 -13.43 5.75
C VAL A 143 18.12 -14.32 5.57
N ALA A 144 19.19 -14.06 6.32
CA ALA A 144 20.48 -14.72 6.17
C ALA A 144 21.01 -14.71 4.71
N GLY A 145 20.79 -13.60 4.00
CA GLY A 145 21.20 -13.44 2.60
C GLY A 145 20.27 -14.11 1.57
N GLN A 146 19.20 -14.77 2.00
CA GLN A 146 18.22 -15.40 1.11
C GLN A 146 16.98 -14.53 0.94
N VAL A 147 16.47 -14.43 -0.29
CA VAL A 147 15.24 -13.69 -0.58
C VAL A 147 14.04 -14.49 -0.12
N GLN A 148 13.17 -13.84 0.65
CA GLN A 148 11.84 -14.33 1.00
C GLN A 148 10.80 -13.36 0.44
N GLN A 149 9.91 -13.88 -0.41
CA GLN A 149 8.79 -13.10 -0.94
C GLN A 149 7.74 -12.91 0.17
N LEU A 150 7.40 -11.66 0.48
CA LEU A 150 6.38 -11.34 1.50
C LEU A 150 5.00 -11.09 0.90
N SER A 151 4.95 -10.55 -0.32
CA SER A 151 3.70 -10.31 -1.05
C SER A 151 3.71 -10.90 -2.46
N PHE A 152 2.51 -11.10 -3.01
CA PHE A 152 2.29 -11.54 -4.38
C PHE A 152 1.49 -10.46 -5.10
N ASP A 153 1.97 -10.02 -6.27
CA ASP A 153 1.29 -9.02 -7.06
C ASP A 153 -0.12 -9.48 -7.46
N HIS A 154 -1.09 -8.60 -7.29
CA HIS A 154 -2.43 -8.81 -7.84
C HIS A 154 -2.45 -8.32 -9.28
N LYS A 155 -2.37 -9.26 -10.22
CA LYS A 155 -2.49 -8.98 -11.65
C LYS A 155 -3.81 -9.51 -12.18
N PRO A 156 -4.49 -8.81 -13.11
CA PRO A 156 -5.74 -9.30 -13.71
C PRO A 156 -5.62 -10.71 -14.29
N SER A 157 -4.45 -11.08 -14.83
CA SER A 157 -4.17 -12.40 -15.38
C SER A 157 -3.99 -13.53 -14.35
N ASN A 158 -3.91 -13.23 -13.06
CA ASN A 158 -3.86 -14.27 -12.03
C ASN A 158 -5.18 -15.02 -11.99
N GLU A 159 -5.14 -16.35 -11.88
CA GLU A 159 -6.34 -17.19 -12.03
C GLU A 159 -7.49 -16.78 -11.09
N SER A 160 -7.19 -16.50 -9.82
CA SER A 160 -8.19 -16.05 -8.84
C SER A 160 -8.76 -14.67 -9.19
N GLU A 161 -7.91 -13.75 -9.65
CA GLU A 161 -8.30 -12.39 -10.00
C GLU A 161 -9.17 -12.39 -11.28
N THR A 162 -8.76 -13.15 -12.30
CA THR A 162 -9.55 -13.36 -13.52
C THR A 162 -10.92 -13.93 -13.18
N LYS A 163 -11.00 -14.97 -12.33
CA LYS A 163 -12.28 -15.55 -11.90
C LYS A 163 -13.16 -14.52 -11.21
N ARG A 164 -12.61 -13.71 -10.30
CA ARG A 164 -13.35 -12.64 -9.62
C ARG A 164 -13.88 -11.58 -10.60
N ILE A 165 -13.04 -11.13 -11.54
CA ILE A 165 -13.40 -10.13 -12.55
C ILE A 165 -14.54 -10.63 -13.43
N VAL A 166 -14.44 -11.87 -13.94
CA VAL A 166 -15.47 -12.48 -14.79
C VAL A 166 -16.77 -12.72 -14.03
N ALA A 167 -16.70 -13.18 -12.78
CA ALA A 167 -17.88 -13.36 -11.93
C ALA A 167 -18.62 -12.03 -11.65
N ALA A 168 -17.89 -10.90 -11.65
CA ALA A 168 -18.46 -9.55 -11.54
C ALA A 168 -18.96 -8.98 -12.88
N GLY A 169 -18.92 -9.74 -13.98
CA GLY A 169 -19.39 -9.33 -15.31
C GLY A 169 -18.36 -8.59 -16.17
N GLY A 170 -17.10 -8.49 -15.73
CA GLY A 170 -16.00 -7.92 -16.50
C GLY A 170 -15.23 -8.94 -17.34
N TRP A 171 -14.14 -8.50 -17.99
CA TRP A 171 -13.21 -9.37 -18.71
C TRP A 171 -11.75 -8.93 -18.50
N VAL A 172 -10.82 -9.81 -18.87
CA VAL A 172 -9.38 -9.51 -18.84
C VAL A 172 -8.86 -9.48 -20.27
N GLU A 173 -8.22 -8.39 -20.64
CA GLU A 173 -7.62 -8.20 -21.97
C GLU A 173 -6.26 -7.52 -21.80
N PHE A 174 -5.20 -8.04 -22.44
CA PHE A 174 -3.83 -7.52 -22.32
C PHE A 174 -3.38 -7.22 -20.88
N ASN A 175 -3.73 -8.10 -19.92
CA ASN A 175 -3.47 -7.96 -18.49
C ASN A 175 -4.10 -6.70 -17.84
N ARG A 176 -5.22 -6.23 -18.39
CA ARG A 176 -6.02 -5.11 -17.90
C ARG A 176 -7.46 -5.54 -17.64
N VAL A 177 -8.09 -4.91 -16.67
CA VAL A 177 -9.53 -5.12 -16.40
C VAL A 177 -10.32 -4.32 -17.43
N ASN A 178 -11.20 -4.99 -18.18
CA ASN A 178 -11.98 -4.38 -19.26
C ASN A 178 -11.14 -3.65 -20.33
N GLY A 179 -9.88 -4.07 -20.52
CA GLY A 179 -8.94 -3.47 -21.49
C GLY A 179 -8.44 -2.07 -21.13
N LYS A 180 -8.70 -1.57 -19.91
CA LYS A 180 -8.33 -0.21 -19.46
C LYS A 180 -7.18 -0.22 -18.45
#